data_AF-A0A3A1R0J7-F1
#
_entry.id   AF-A0A3A1R0J7-F1
#
_cell.length_a   1.000
_cell.length_b   1.000
_cell.length_c   1.000
_cell.angle_alpha   90.00
_cell.angle_beta   90.00
_cell.angle_gamma   90.00
#
_symmetry.space_group_name_H-M   'P 1'
#
loop_
_entity.id
_entity.type
_entity.pdbx_description
1 polymer ?
#
loop_
_entity_poly.entity_id
_entity_poly.type
_entity_poly.pdbx_seq_one_letter_code
_entity_poly.pdbx_strand_id
1 'polypeptide(L)'
;MILYQMKNLVQFIRRIRRCIFMASYSVIRMSGEAEPWWFFSDWEKDITEKMEFTNEKEAFEQFLALVRELSGEYKNRKQKKNTVAFWDEGEKVFCESCDDDLQIYHGLILMDGKDLKVFTNEEKQELQTVMENVVPR
;
A
#
# COMPACT_ATOMS: atom_id res chain seq x y z
N MET A 1 -39.10 13.81 41.51
CA MET A 1 -37.84 14.07 40.78
C MET A 1 -36.87 14.64 41.78
N ILE A 2 -35.81 13.96 42.19
CA ILE A 2 -34.62 13.64 41.40
C ILE A 2 -34.04 12.31 41.90
N LEU A 3 -33.61 11.48 40.94
CA LEU A 3 -32.99 10.17 41.10
C LEU A 3 -31.60 10.27 41.75
N TYR A 4 -31.37 9.45 42.77
CA TYR A 4 -30.05 9.24 43.38
C TYR A 4 -29.40 8.03 42.68
N GLN A 5 -28.44 8.28 41.78
CA GLN A 5 -27.69 7.22 41.11
C GLN A 5 -26.50 6.77 41.96
N MET A 6 -26.33 5.45 42.03
CA MET A 6 -25.41 4.75 42.92
C MET A 6 -23.95 4.79 42.46
N LYS A 7 -23.08 5.19 43.38
CA LYS A 7 -21.81 4.56 43.81
C LYS A 7 -20.98 3.76 42.78
N ASN A 8 -19.81 4.37 42.49
CA ASN A 8 -18.45 3.85 42.72
C ASN A 8 -17.85 2.69 41.88
N LEU A 9 -16.53 2.88 41.69
CA LEU A 9 -15.48 1.86 41.70
C LEU A 9 -15.05 1.22 40.35
N VAL A 10 -14.55 2.04 39.44
CA VAL A 10 -13.34 1.66 38.68
C VAL A 10 -12.32 2.77 38.81
N GLN A 11 -11.64 2.77 39.95
CA GLN A 11 -10.37 3.45 40.15
C GLN A 11 -9.35 2.89 39.15
N PHE A 12 -8.48 3.79 38.71
CA PHE A 12 -7.09 3.50 38.32
C PHE A 12 -6.85 2.81 36.97
N ILE A 13 -5.99 3.47 36.17
CA ILE A 13 -5.38 3.03 34.91
C ILE A 13 -6.27 3.12 33.67
N ARG A 14 -6.44 4.33 33.12
CA ARG A 14 -6.22 4.64 31.68
C ARG A 14 -5.80 6.10 31.48
N ARG A 15 -4.88 6.57 32.31
CA ARG A 15 -4.05 7.75 31.98
C ARG A 15 -2.83 7.18 31.24
N ILE A 16 -2.55 7.73 30.06
CA ILE A 16 -1.51 7.35 29.07
C ILE A 16 -1.92 6.24 28.09
N ARG A 17 -2.35 6.66 26.89
CA ARG A 17 -1.90 6.20 25.54
C ARG A 17 -2.92 6.57 24.46
N ARG A 18 -3.08 7.86 24.20
CA ARG A 18 -3.18 8.36 22.81
C ARG A 18 -2.19 9.51 22.67
N CYS A 19 -0.92 9.21 22.97
CA CYS A 19 0.11 9.70 22.07
C CYS A 19 -0.26 9.04 20.74
N ILE A 20 -0.86 9.86 19.90
CA ILE A 20 -1.04 9.64 18.48
C ILE A 20 0.32 9.13 17.97
N PHE A 21 0.46 7.82 17.84
CA PHE A 21 1.53 7.26 17.02
C PHE A 21 0.99 7.44 15.61
N MET A 22 1.13 8.65 15.07
CA MET A 22 0.87 8.90 13.66
C MET A 22 1.97 8.15 12.93
N ALA A 23 1.66 6.95 12.46
CA ALA A 23 2.42 6.40 11.36
C ALA A 23 2.32 7.43 10.22
N SER A 24 3.44 8.05 9.89
CA SER A 24 3.50 9.07 8.84
C SER A 24 3.63 8.43 7.47
N TYR A 25 4.03 7.15 7.38
CA TYR A 25 4.25 6.51 6.09
C TYR A 25 3.53 5.16 6.04
N SER A 26 3.05 4.78 4.85
CA SER A 26 2.52 3.44 4.65
C SER A 26 2.89 2.86 3.29
N VAL A 27 3.26 1.58 3.31
CA VAL A 27 3.47 0.77 2.11
C VAL A 27 2.23 -0.08 1.91
N ILE A 28 1.59 0.07 0.76
CA ILE A 28 0.33 -0.60 0.42
C ILE A 28 0.59 -1.59 -0.71
N ARG A 29 0.12 -2.82 -0.53
CA ARG A 29 -0.07 -3.80 -1.61
C ARG A 29 -1.53 -3.83 -2.00
N MET A 30 -1.77 -3.94 -3.29
CA MET A 30 -3.11 -4.11 -3.84
C MET A 30 -3.11 -5.09 -5.00
N SER A 31 -4.26 -5.67 -5.27
CA SER A 31 -4.50 -6.55 -6.42
C SER A 31 -5.88 -6.24 -6.98
N GLY A 32 -5.94 -5.82 -8.24
CA GLY A 32 -7.20 -5.42 -8.86
C GLY A 32 -7.13 -5.31 -10.37
N GLU A 33 -8.27 -5.01 -10.97
CA GLU A 33 -8.44 -4.84 -12.43
C GLU A 33 -7.96 -3.47 -12.95
N ALA A 34 -7.68 -2.53 -12.04
CA ALA A 34 -7.18 -1.20 -12.35
C ALA A 34 -5.69 -1.06 -11.99
N GLU A 35 -4.93 -0.33 -12.82
CA GLU A 35 -3.53 -0.02 -12.51
C GLU A 35 -3.46 0.84 -11.21
N PRO A 36 -2.45 0.63 -10.34
CA PRO A 36 -2.37 1.21 -8.98
C PRO A 36 -2.24 2.75 -8.92
N TRP A 37 -2.07 3.42 -10.05
CA TRP A 37 -2.09 4.89 -10.13
C TRP A 37 -3.48 5.47 -10.45
N TRP A 38 -4.48 4.63 -10.73
CA TRP A 38 -5.86 5.04 -10.89
C TRP A 38 -6.55 5.01 -9.54
N PHE A 39 -6.44 6.12 -8.81
CA PHE A 39 -7.14 6.34 -7.54
C PHE A 39 -8.63 6.66 -7.79
N PHE A 40 -9.39 5.68 -8.30
CA PHE A 40 -10.85 5.77 -8.37
C PHE A 40 -11.46 5.86 -6.97
N SER A 41 -12.72 6.24 -6.83
CA SER A 41 -13.34 6.45 -5.51
C SER A 41 -13.32 5.23 -4.59
N ASP A 42 -13.23 4.03 -5.15
CA ASP A 42 -13.28 2.74 -4.48
C ASP A 42 -11.96 1.97 -4.53
N TRP A 43 -10.85 2.62 -4.91
CA TRP A 43 -9.53 1.98 -5.05
C TRP A 43 -9.05 1.23 -3.80
N GLU A 44 -9.48 1.67 -2.60
CA GLU A 44 -9.10 1.02 -1.34
C GLU A 44 -9.66 -0.41 -1.21
N LYS A 45 -10.68 -0.79 -2.00
CA LYS A 45 -11.25 -2.14 -2.02
C LYS A 45 -10.24 -3.20 -2.48
N ASP A 46 -9.26 -2.79 -3.29
CA ASP A 46 -8.26 -3.67 -3.89
C ASP A 46 -7.02 -3.82 -2.99
N ILE A 47 -6.97 -3.13 -1.85
CA ILE A 47 -5.88 -3.23 -0.87
C ILE A 47 -5.86 -4.63 -0.25
N THR A 48 -4.77 -5.35 -0.44
CA THR A 48 -4.54 -6.67 0.13
C THR A 48 -3.70 -6.62 1.40
N GLU A 49 -2.80 -5.63 1.51
CA GLU A 49 -1.94 -5.43 2.67
C GLU A 49 -1.60 -3.96 2.84
N LYS A 50 -1.54 -3.50 4.10
CA LYS A 50 -1.06 -2.16 4.47
C LYS A 50 -0.09 -2.26 5.63
N MET A 51 1.15 -1.82 5.41
CA MET A 51 2.20 -1.74 6.42
C MET A 51 2.43 -0.28 6.80
N GLU A 52 2.49 0.01 8.09
CA GLU A 52 2.59 1.36 8.64
C GLU A 52 3.94 1.60 9.31
N PHE A 53 4.56 2.76 9.04
CA PHE A 53 5.89 3.12 9.47
C PHE A 53 5.91 4.54 10.04
N THR A 54 6.79 4.76 11.02
CA THR A 54 7.10 6.12 11.51
C THR A 54 8.30 6.76 10.83
N ASN A 55 9.13 5.95 10.18
CA ASN A 55 10.36 6.39 9.53
C ASN A 55 10.22 6.22 8.01
N GLU A 56 10.45 7.30 7.27
CA GLU A 56 10.41 7.32 5.81
C GLU A 56 11.37 6.31 5.18
N LYS A 57 12.60 6.24 5.71
CA LYS A 57 13.66 5.38 5.18
C LYS A 57 13.29 3.91 5.33
N GLU A 58 12.73 3.52 6.48
CA GLU A 58 12.28 2.15 6.72
C GLU A 58 11.11 1.78 5.79
N ALA A 59 10.17 2.71 5.58
CA ALA A 59 9.07 2.50 4.63
C ALA A 59 9.58 2.35 3.20
N PHE A 60 10.55 3.16 2.79
CA PHE A 60 11.15 3.09 1.45
C PHE A 60 11.98 1.83 1.26
N GLU A 61 12.77 1.40 2.25
CA GLU A 61 13.50 0.14 2.21
C GLU A 61 12.55 -1.06 2.10
N GLN A 62 11.43 -1.06 2.84
CA GLN A 62 10.39 -2.08 2.71
C GLN A 62 9.74 -2.04 1.32
N PHE A 63 9.44 -0.86 0.80
CA PHE A 63 8.89 -0.68 -0.54
C PHE A 63 9.83 -1.29 -1.60
N LEU A 64 11.13 -1.00 -1.54
CA LEU A 64 12.13 -1.57 -2.45
C LEU A 64 12.27 -3.09 -2.31
N ALA A 65 12.18 -3.61 -1.08
CA ALA A 65 12.20 -5.05 -0.84
C ALA A 65 11.03 -5.75 -1.53
N LEU A 66 9.82 -5.20 -1.43
CA LEU A 66 8.63 -5.72 -2.11
C LEU A 66 8.70 -5.55 -3.62
N VAL A 67 9.25 -4.43 -4.13
CA VAL A 67 9.50 -4.26 -5.57
C VAL A 67 10.41 -5.37 -6.07
N ARG A 68 11.46 -5.72 -5.32
CA ARG A 68 12.38 -6.81 -5.68
C ARG A 68 11.68 -8.17 -5.68
N GLU A 69 10.86 -8.43 -4.66
CA GLU A 69 10.05 -9.65 -4.55
C GLU A 69 9.13 -9.81 -5.78
N LEU A 70 8.28 -8.82 -6.03
CA LEU A 70 7.29 -8.88 -7.12
C LEU A 70 7.95 -8.84 -8.49
N SER A 71 9.08 -8.13 -8.67
CA SER A 71 9.83 -8.17 -9.93
C SER A 71 10.37 -9.56 -10.25
N GLY A 72 10.58 -10.41 -9.25
CA GLY A 72 11.00 -11.80 -9.42
C GLY A 72 9.85 -12.79 -9.56
N GLU A 73 8.61 -12.34 -9.32
CA GLU A 73 7.38 -13.13 -9.39
C GLU A 73 6.62 -12.90 -10.71
N TYR A 74 6.59 -11.65 -11.18
CA TYR A 74 5.83 -11.26 -12.38
C TYR A 74 6.75 -10.86 -13.54
N LYS A 75 6.38 -11.25 -14.76
CA LYS A 75 7.14 -10.98 -15.98
C LYS A 75 7.12 -9.51 -16.36
N ASN A 76 5.95 -8.89 -16.23
CA ASN A 76 5.76 -7.50 -16.61
C ASN A 76 5.70 -6.62 -15.37
N ARG A 77 6.27 -5.42 -15.52
CA ARG A 77 6.25 -4.38 -14.50
C ARG A 77 6.30 -3.01 -15.13
N LYS A 78 5.68 -2.03 -14.48
CA LYS A 78 5.71 -0.63 -14.92
C LYS A 78 5.65 0.29 -13.72
N GLN A 79 6.59 1.23 -13.71
CA GLN A 79 6.61 2.31 -12.74
C GLN A 79 5.88 3.53 -13.31
N LYS A 80 5.08 4.18 -12.47
CA LYS A 80 4.50 5.49 -12.78
C LYS A 80 4.41 6.32 -11.52
N LYS A 81 4.98 7.53 -11.57
CA LYS A 81 5.10 8.43 -10.40
C LYS A 81 5.80 7.71 -9.24
N ASN A 82 5.07 7.38 -8.18
CA ASN A 82 5.60 6.74 -6.98
C ASN A 82 4.84 5.43 -6.69
N THR A 83 4.34 4.82 -7.76
CA THR A 83 3.62 3.54 -7.76
C THR A 83 4.25 2.60 -8.76
N VAL A 84 4.18 1.30 -8.49
CA VAL A 84 4.64 0.26 -9.41
C VAL A 84 3.54 -0.77 -9.58
N ALA A 85 3.29 -1.16 -10.83
CA ALA A 85 2.39 -2.24 -11.18
C ALA A 85 3.21 -3.44 -11.66
N PHE A 86 2.73 -4.64 -11.35
CA PHE A 86 3.28 -5.93 -11.76
C PHE A 86 2.14 -6.79 -12.30
N TRP A 87 2.38 -7.55 -13.36
CA TRP A 87 1.36 -8.43 -13.93
C TRP A 87 1.95 -9.51 -14.84
N ASP A 88 1.19 -10.59 -15.00
CA ASP A 88 1.39 -11.58 -16.04
C ASP A 88 0.23 -11.53 -17.03
N GLU A 89 0.52 -11.59 -18.34
CA GLU A 89 -0.52 -11.56 -19.39
C GLU A 89 -1.52 -12.73 -19.30
N GLY A 90 -1.14 -13.81 -18.61
CA GLY A 90 -2.01 -14.97 -18.36
C GLY A 90 -2.88 -14.84 -17.10
N GLU A 91 -2.62 -13.86 -16.24
CA GLU A 91 -3.39 -13.64 -15.01
C GLU A 91 -4.53 -12.65 -15.27
N LYS A 92 -5.71 -13.18 -15.58
CA LYS A 92 -6.90 -12.40 -15.92
C LYS A 92 -8.14 -12.87 -15.17
N VAL A 93 -9.12 -11.98 -15.06
CA VAL A 93 -10.44 -12.27 -14.50
C VAL A 93 -11.53 -11.93 -15.51
N PHE A 94 -12.51 -12.83 -15.68
CA PHE A 94 -13.65 -12.55 -16.53
C PHE A 94 -14.62 -11.59 -15.82
N CYS A 95 -14.93 -10.46 -16.46
CA CYS A 95 -15.89 -9.48 -15.96
C CYS A 95 -17.23 -9.64 -16.68
N GLU A 96 -18.23 -10.19 -15.98
CA GLU A 96 -19.57 -10.43 -16.54
C GLU A 96 -20.25 -9.15 -17.05
N SER A 97 -19.97 -8.00 -16.42
CA SER A 97 -20.56 -6.72 -16.83
C SER A 97 -19.96 -6.18 -18.11
N CYS A 98 -18.70 -6.53 -18.41
CA CYS A 98 -17.99 -6.10 -19.61
C CYS A 98 -17.98 -7.16 -20.72
N ASP A 99 -18.29 -8.42 -20.38
CA ASP A 99 -18.16 -9.60 -21.25
C ASP A 99 -16.74 -9.74 -21.83
N ASP A 100 -15.73 -9.51 -20.98
CA ASP A 100 -14.32 -9.50 -21.37
C ASP A 100 -13.39 -9.97 -20.23
N ASP A 101 -12.20 -10.45 -20.60
CA ASP A 101 -11.14 -10.85 -19.67
C ASP A 101 -10.28 -9.63 -19.29
N LEU A 102 -10.45 -9.17 -18.06
CA LEU A 102 -9.70 -8.05 -17.50
C LEU A 102 -8.35 -8.50 -16.94
N GLN A 103 -7.31 -7.71 -17.21
CA GLN A 103 -5.97 -7.91 -16.65
C GLN A 103 -5.98 -7.66 -15.14
N ILE A 104 -5.37 -8.55 -14.37
CA ILE A 104 -5.09 -8.30 -12.96
C ILE A 104 -3.73 -7.61 -12.82
N TYR A 105 -3.69 -6.56 -12.00
CA TYR A 105 -2.48 -5.84 -11.62
C TYR A 105 -2.21 -6.00 -10.13
N HIS A 106 -0.97 -6.31 -9.80
CA HIS A 106 -0.43 -6.26 -8.45
C HIS A 106 0.30 -4.94 -8.26
N GLY A 107 -0.17 -4.12 -7.33
CA GLY A 107 0.28 -2.76 -7.13
C GLY A 107 1.08 -2.57 -5.84
N LEU A 108 2.12 -1.74 -5.91
CA LEU A 108 2.81 -1.19 -4.75
C LEU A 108 2.70 0.33 -4.72
N ILE A 109 2.38 0.86 -3.55
CA ILE A 109 2.23 2.30 -3.30
C ILE A 109 2.95 2.66 -2.00
N LEU A 110 3.72 3.74 -2.02
CA LEU A 110 4.26 4.38 -0.82
C LEU A 110 3.53 5.71 -0.57
N MET A 111 2.90 5.82 0.60
CA MET A 111 2.13 6.98 1.04
C MET A 111 2.87 7.74 2.14
N ASP A 112 2.71 9.06 2.14
CA ASP A 112 3.07 9.99 3.22
C ASP A 112 1.77 10.56 3.80
N GLY A 113 1.37 10.02 4.95
CA GLY A 113 0.10 10.27 5.60
C GLY A 113 -1.07 9.80 4.74
N LYS A 114 -1.76 10.76 4.12
CA LYS A 114 -2.88 10.52 3.21
C LYS A 114 -2.53 10.77 1.74
N ASP A 115 -1.35 11.30 1.48
CA ASP A 115 -0.90 11.69 0.16
C ASP A 115 0.10 10.67 -0.38
N LEU A 116 0.29 10.64 -1.69
CA LEU A 116 1.35 9.85 -2.31
C LEU A 116 2.71 10.43 -1.93
N LYS A 117 3.60 9.59 -1.41
CA LYS A 117 4.99 10.00 -1.14
C LYS A 117 5.64 10.44 -2.44
N VAL A 118 6.20 11.64 -2.50
CA VAL A 118 7.00 12.11 -3.64
C VAL A 118 8.42 11.56 -3.53
N PHE A 119 8.88 10.83 -4.56
CA PHE A 119 10.25 10.33 -4.60
C PHE A 119 11.24 11.39 -5.06
N THR A 120 12.38 11.48 -4.37
CA THR A 120 13.54 12.25 -4.80
C THR A 120 14.14 11.63 -6.08
N ASN A 121 15.11 12.31 -6.69
CA ASN A 121 15.75 11.78 -7.88
C ASN A 121 16.61 10.55 -7.56
N GLU A 122 17.23 10.55 -6.38
CA GLU A 122 18.03 9.44 -5.86
C GLU A 122 17.15 8.22 -5.60
N GLU A 123 16.01 8.39 -4.93
CA GLU A 123 15.03 7.31 -4.69
C GLU A 123 14.49 6.73 -6.02
N LYS A 124 14.22 7.58 -7.02
CA LYS A 124 13.80 7.12 -8.36
C LYS A 124 14.89 6.30 -9.05
N GLN A 125 16.14 6.73 -8.96
CA GLN A 125 17.27 6.02 -9.56
C GLN A 125 17.50 4.67 -8.87
N GLU A 126 17.38 4.62 -7.55
CA GLU A 126 17.47 3.38 -6.77
C GLU A 126 16.35 2.42 -7.14
N LEU A 127 15.10 2.90 -7.21
CA LEU A 127 13.95 2.11 -7.64
C LEU A 127 14.16 1.51 -9.03
N GLN A 128 14.58 2.34 -10.00
CA GLN A 128 14.85 1.88 -11.36
C GLN A 128 15.93 0.80 -11.38
N THR A 129 17.01 1.00 -10.62
CA THR A 129 18.10 0.05 -10.48
C THR A 129 17.63 -1.28 -9.89
N VAL A 130 16.76 -1.26 -8.88
CA VAL A 130 16.17 -2.49 -8.31
C VAL A 130 15.31 -3.20 -9.35
N MET A 131 14.47 -2.47 -10.09
CA MET A 131 13.60 -3.07 -11.11
C MET A 131 14.39 -3.67 -12.28
N GLU A 132 15.52 -3.11 -12.69
CA GLU A 132 16.33 -3.60 -13.81
C GLU A 132 17.18 -4.83 -13.44
N ASN A 133 17.65 -4.91 -12.19
CA ASN A 133 18.55 -5.98 -11.75
C ASN A 133 17.86 -7.29 -11.40
N VAL A 134 16.53 -7.34 -11.42
CA VAL A 134 15.76 -8.56 -11.15
C VAL A 134 15.36 -9.22 -12.46
N VAL A 135 15.80 -10.46 -12.63
CA VAL A 135 15.35 -11.34 -13.71
C VAL A 135 14.06 -12.02 -13.23
N PRO A 136 12.92 -11.82 -13.92
CA PRO A 136 11.68 -12.52 -13.58
C PRO A 136 11.85 -14.03 -13.70
N ARG A 137 11.20 -14.80 -12.81
CA ARG A 137 11.18 -16.26 -12.89
C ARG A 137 10.26 -16.81 -13.97
#